data_AF-A4TAM5-F1
#
_entry.id   AF-A4TAM5-F1
#
_cell.length_a   1.000
_cell.length_b   1.000
_cell.length_c   1.000
_cell.angle_alpha   90.00
_cell.angle_beta   90.00
_cell.angle_gamma   90.00
#
_symmetry.space_group_name_H-M   'P 1'
#
loop_
_entity.id
_entity.type
_entity.pdbx_description
1 polymer ?
#
loop_
_entity_poly.entity_id
_entity_poly.type
_entity_poly.pdbx_seq_one_letter_code
_entity_poly.pdbx_strand_id
1 'polypeptide(L)'
;MRTFIDFDDAPVFAVPTASGVREGVLLDGPQGWGEFSPPADADDELAARWLTAAMEPSTVGWPDAVRGRVPVSGEATARVVVADVDDAVSRIAALGSVDLVELVCRTPRDASEVRRRVQVPVAVDAAVAAEDPQCADIVVLRAGPLGGVRRALRRAERLGLPAVVAFTGTTSVGLAADVALAAVLPDLPFAVGPVPEWLHDNDVVSAARSLVPSDGFLPAAPMPAGPDPERLARFRVTDPATTARWRDLLHRAAALL
;
A
#
# COMPACT_ATOMS: atom_id res chain seq x y z
N MET A 1 14.49 -4.37 22.14
CA MET A 1 14.11 -3.34 21.14
C MET A 1 12.75 -2.72 21.49
N ARG A 2 12.52 -2.36 22.77
CA ARG A 2 11.29 -1.74 23.29
C ARG A 2 11.66 -0.33 23.74
N THR A 3 11.58 0.72 22.90
CA THR A 3 11.80 2.10 23.43
C THR A 3 11.45 3.30 22.55
N PHE A 4 10.93 3.17 21.31
CA PHE A 4 10.77 4.37 20.45
C PHE A 4 9.35 4.72 20.01
N ILE A 5 8.37 3.83 20.21
CA ILE A 5 6.97 4.09 19.86
C ILE A 5 6.11 3.66 21.03
N ASP A 6 5.21 4.54 21.46
CA ASP A 6 4.20 4.23 22.46
C ASP A 6 2.97 3.62 21.76
N PHE A 7 2.77 2.31 21.93
CA PHE A 7 1.64 1.58 21.36
C PHE A 7 0.36 1.73 22.19
N ASP A 8 0.48 2.04 23.47
CA ASP A 8 -0.68 2.17 24.35
C ASP A 8 -1.41 3.48 24.08
N ASP A 9 -0.70 4.56 23.80
CA ASP A 9 -1.31 5.87 23.50
C ASP A 9 -1.44 6.21 22.01
N ALA A 10 -1.02 5.29 21.13
CA ALA A 10 -1.13 5.45 19.68
C ALA A 10 -2.60 5.70 19.24
N PRO A 11 -2.89 6.78 18.51
CA PRO A 11 -4.26 7.11 18.14
C PRO A 11 -4.80 6.14 17.08
N VAL A 12 -5.93 5.52 17.42
CA VAL A 12 -6.76 4.76 16.48
C VAL A 12 -7.63 5.73 15.71
N PHE A 13 -7.63 5.61 14.38
CA PHE A 13 -8.47 6.41 13.50
C PHE A 13 -9.50 5.54 12.77
N ALA A 14 -10.57 6.17 12.34
CA ALA A 14 -11.61 5.60 11.49
C ALA A 14 -12.02 6.66 10.45
N VAL A 15 -11.78 6.37 9.17
CA VAL A 15 -12.18 7.24 8.06
C VAL A 15 -13.32 6.59 7.26
N PRO A 16 -14.39 7.35 6.94
CA PRO A 16 -15.46 6.83 6.10
C PRO A 16 -15.02 6.75 4.63
N THR A 17 -15.45 5.70 3.95
CA THR A 17 -15.26 5.45 2.53
C THR A 17 -16.57 5.03 1.87
N ALA A 18 -16.60 4.93 0.55
CA ALA A 18 -17.78 4.46 -0.19
C ALA A 18 -18.20 3.02 0.17
N SER A 19 -17.26 2.19 0.64
CA SER A 19 -17.49 0.78 0.96
C SER A 19 -17.60 0.49 2.46
N GLY A 20 -17.59 1.53 3.32
CA GLY A 20 -17.64 1.38 4.78
C GLY A 20 -16.58 2.21 5.50
N VAL A 21 -16.20 1.80 6.69
CA VAL A 21 -15.18 2.48 7.49
C VAL A 21 -13.85 1.77 7.29
N ARG A 22 -12.77 2.53 7.06
CA ARG A 22 -11.40 2.01 7.20
C ARG A 22 -10.80 2.51 8.50
N GLU A 23 -10.25 1.59 9.27
CA GLU A 23 -9.63 1.86 10.55
C GLU A 23 -8.13 1.58 10.49
N GLY A 24 -7.39 2.16 11.43
CA GLY A 24 -5.98 1.87 11.62
C GLY A 24 -5.42 2.64 12.82
N VAL A 25 -4.10 2.55 12.99
CA VAL A 25 -3.38 3.20 14.08
C VAL A 25 -2.28 4.08 13.48
N LEU A 26 -2.15 5.32 13.95
CA LEU A 26 -0.99 6.15 13.62
C LEU A 26 0.09 5.94 14.68
N LEU A 27 1.33 5.73 14.22
CA LEU A 27 2.48 5.48 15.07
C LEU A 27 3.39 6.71 15.04
N ASP A 28 3.53 7.38 16.18
CA ASP A 28 4.48 8.46 16.38
C ASP A 28 5.82 7.89 16.85
N GLY A 29 6.90 8.25 16.17
CA GLY A 29 8.25 7.81 16.51
C GLY A 29 9.27 8.92 16.29
N PRO A 30 10.54 8.69 16.67
CA PRO A 30 11.56 9.73 16.70
C PRO A 30 11.90 10.34 15.33
N GLN A 31 11.55 9.67 14.22
CA GLN A 31 11.76 10.18 12.85
C GLN A 31 10.46 10.66 12.19
N GLY A 32 9.31 10.55 12.85
CA GLY A 32 8.04 11.01 12.33
C GLY A 32 6.93 9.97 12.50
N TRP A 33 5.98 10.01 11.56
CA TRP A 33 4.74 9.25 11.67
C TRP A 33 4.74 8.04 10.73
N GLY A 34 4.00 7.01 11.10
CA GLY A 34 3.67 5.88 10.24
C GLY A 34 2.22 5.43 10.44
N GLU A 35 1.71 4.61 9.53
CA GLU A 35 0.34 4.11 9.58
C GLU A 35 0.32 2.58 9.60
N PHE A 36 -0.35 2.03 10.60
CA PHE A 36 -0.65 0.61 10.74
C PHE A 36 -2.14 0.37 10.43
N SER A 37 -2.43 -0.09 9.22
CA SER A 37 -3.81 -0.34 8.75
C SER A 37 -3.92 -1.65 7.93
N PRO A 38 -3.51 -2.80 8.49
CA PRO A 38 -3.65 -4.09 7.82
C PRO A 38 -5.11 -4.40 7.44
N PRO A 39 -5.34 -5.26 6.43
CA PRO A 39 -6.66 -5.78 6.10
C PRO A 39 -7.34 -6.43 7.32
N ALA A 40 -8.67 -6.40 7.35
CA ALA A 40 -9.45 -6.92 8.48
C ALA A 40 -9.26 -8.43 8.73
N ASP A 41 -8.88 -9.19 7.69
CA ASP A 41 -8.62 -10.62 7.72
C ASP A 41 -7.12 -10.97 7.89
N ALA A 42 -6.27 -9.99 8.17
CA ALA A 42 -4.85 -10.22 8.39
C ALA A 42 -4.61 -11.09 9.63
N ASP A 43 -3.82 -12.15 9.46
CA ASP A 43 -3.22 -12.89 10.57
C ASP A 43 -2.10 -12.08 11.26
N ASP A 44 -1.61 -12.58 12.38
CA ASP A 44 -0.60 -11.88 13.17
C ASP A 44 0.73 -11.71 12.38
N GLU A 45 1.08 -12.64 11.48
CA GLU A 45 2.28 -12.54 10.64
C GLU A 45 2.18 -11.44 9.58
N LEU A 46 1.03 -11.35 8.91
CA LEU A 46 0.74 -10.26 7.98
C LEU A 46 0.69 -8.94 8.73
N ALA A 47 0.02 -8.89 9.88
CA ALA A 47 0.01 -7.71 10.74
C ALA A 47 1.44 -7.29 11.15
N ALA A 48 2.33 -8.22 11.51
CA ALA A 48 3.73 -7.91 11.82
C ALA A 48 4.48 -7.27 10.64
N ARG A 49 4.19 -7.67 9.39
CA ARG A 49 4.73 -7.01 8.20
C ARG A 49 4.20 -5.57 8.10
N TRP A 50 2.89 -5.37 8.22
CA TRP A 50 2.30 -4.03 8.23
C TRP A 50 2.87 -3.14 9.35
N LEU A 51 3.11 -3.69 10.53
CA LEU A 51 3.75 -2.97 11.63
C LEU A 51 5.19 -2.59 11.28
N THR A 52 5.96 -3.50 10.67
CA THR A 52 7.31 -3.17 10.16
C THR A 52 7.25 -2.00 9.17
N ALA A 53 6.28 -2.01 8.25
CA ALA A 53 6.09 -0.96 7.26
C ALA A 53 5.77 0.40 7.93
N ALA A 54 4.90 0.38 8.94
CA ALA A 54 4.52 1.56 9.72
C ALA A 54 5.68 2.11 10.56
N MET A 55 6.51 1.24 11.12
CA MET A 55 7.66 1.64 11.94
C MET A 55 8.80 2.25 11.11
N GLU A 56 8.93 1.89 9.83
CA GLU A 56 10.04 2.35 9.00
C GLU A 56 10.11 3.89 8.89
N PRO A 57 9.05 4.62 8.48
CA PRO A 57 9.10 6.08 8.44
C PRO A 57 9.14 6.72 9.83
N SER A 58 8.60 6.07 10.86
CA SER A 58 8.57 6.65 12.21
C SER A 58 9.88 6.48 13.00
N THR A 59 10.77 5.57 12.58
CA THR A 59 12.01 5.28 13.34
C THR A 59 13.30 5.39 12.55
N VAL A 60 13.30 5.12 11.24
CA VAL A 60 14.52 5.08 10.41
C VAL A 60 14.44 6.00 9.20
N GLY A 61 13.24 6.28 8.68
CA GLY A 61 13.02 6.95 7.40
C GLY A 61 13.25 6.01 6.22
N TRP A 62 12.97 6.47 5.00
CA TRP A 62 13.11 5.68 3.77
C TRP A 62 14.50 5.87 3.11
N PRO A 63 14.86 5.01 2.13
CA PRO A 63 15.97 5.31 1.23
C PRO A 63 15.74 6.61 0.45
N ASP A 64 16.83 7.25 0.01
CA ASP A 64 16.75 8.47 -0.79
C ASP A 64 16.01 8.21 -2.10
N ALA A 65 15.02 9.06 -2.38
CA ALA A 65 14.24 8.99 -3.61
C ALA A 65 15.12 9.35 -4.81
N VAL A 66 14.97 8.60 -5.91
CA VAL A 66 15.62 8.90 -7.19
C VAL A 66 14.75 9.82 -8.07
N ARG A 67 13.52 10.13 -7.63
CA ARG A 67 12.60 11.07 -8.28
C ARG A 67 11.78 11.85 -7.24
N GLY A 68 11.52 13.13 -7.51
CA GLY A 68 10.77 14.01 -6.61
C GLY A 68 9.25 13.94 -6.72
N ARG A 69 8.71 13.26 -7.74
CA ARG A 69 7.27 13.01 -7.92
C ARG A 69 7.04 11.68 -8.61
N VAL A 70 5.89 11.06 -8.36
CA VAL A 70 5.48 9.78 -8.96
C VAL A 70 4.20 9.97 -9.78
N PRO A 71 4.12 9.41 -11.00
CA PRO A 71 2.91 9.43 -11.80
C PRO A 71 1.86 8.52 -11.17
N VAL A 72 0.62 9.00 -11.02
CA VAL A 72 -0.48 8.20 -10.47
C VAL A 72 -1.54 7.90 -11.52
N SER A 73 -2.04 6.67 -11.50
CA SER A 73 -3.01 6.18 -12.48
C SER A 73 -4.42 6.60 -12.08
N GLY A 74 -5.14 7.24 -13.01
CA GLY A 74 -6.59 7.37 -12.94
C GLY A 74 -7.30 6.14 -13.51
N GLU A 75 -7.00 5.79 -14.77
CA GLU A 75 -7.74 4.74 -15.53
C GLU A 75 -6.82 3.76 -16.30
N ALA A 76 -5.50 3.89 -16.23
CA ALA A 76 -4.57 3.16 -17.11
C ALA A 76 -4.28 1.71 -16.66
N THR A 77 -4.67 1.32 -15.44
CA THR A 77 -4.47 -0.04 -14.90
C THR A 77 -5.79 -0.65 -14.50
N ALA A 78 -6.15 -1.76 -15.13
CA ALA A 78 -7.34 -2.52 -14.77
C ALA A 78 -7.00 -3.66 -13.82
N ARG A 79 -7.90 -3.97 -12.88
CA ARG A 79 -7.75 -5.09 -11.95
C ARG A 79 -8.77 -6.17 -12.24
N VAL A 80 -8.31 -7.41 -12.47
CA VAL A 80 -9.16 -8.55 -12.85
C VAL A 80 -8.95 -9.70 -11.86
N VAL A 81 -10.03 -10.10 -11.19
CA VAL A 81 -10.04 -11.30 -10.34
C VAL A 81 -10.18 -12.54 -11.22
N VAL A 82 -9.27 -13.49 -11.05
CA VAL A 82 -9.20 -14.75 -11.79
C VAL A 82 -9.82 -15.87 -10.95
N ALA A 83 -11.11 -16.10 -11.14
CA ALA A 83 -11.78 -17.29 -10.64
C ALA A 83 -11.74 -18.44 -11.67
N ASP A 84 -11.77 -18.07 -12.95
CA ASP A 84 -11.68 -18.93 -14.12
C ASP A 84 -10.83 -18.22 -15.19
N VAL A 85 -9.99 -18.97 -15.91
CA VAL A 85 -9.05 -18.41 -16.89
C VAL A 85 -9.76 -17.90 -18.14
N ASP A 86 -10.77 -18.63 -18.64
CA ASP A 86 -11.50 -18.25 -19.86
C ASP A 86 -12.34 -16.99 -19.63
N ASP A 87 -12.99 -16.89 -18.46
CA ASP A 87 -13.70 -15.69 -18.03
C ASP A 87 -12.75 -14.50 -17.91
N ALA A 88 -11.61 -14.67 -17.24
CA ALA A 88 -10.63 -13.59 -17.08
C ALA A 88 -10.12 -13.07 -18.43
N VAL A 89 -9.76 -13.97 -19.35
CA VAL A 89 -9.34 -13.60 -20.71
C VAL A 89 -10.45 -12.85 -21.45
N SER A 90 -11.70 -13.32 -21.36
CA SER A 90 -12.84 -12.67 -22.01
C SER A 90 -13.09 -11.27 -21.45
N ARG A 91 -12.98 -11.10 -20.13
CA ARG A 91 -13.12 -9.81 -19.46
C ARG A 91 -11.99 -8.85 -19.83
N ILE A 92 -10.76 -9.35 -19.92
CA ILE A 92 -9.62 -8.54 -20.37
C ILE A 92 -9.80 -8.10 -21.83
N ALA A 93 -10.27 -8.98 -22.71
CA ALA A 93 -10.55 -8.63 -24.10
C ALA A 93 -11.69 -7.61 -24.25
N ALA A 94 -12.60 -7.55 -23.28
CA ALA A 94 -13.67 -6.56 -23.22
C ALA A 94 -13.24 -5.22 -22.58
N LEU A 95 -12.03 -5.15 -21.99
CA LEU A 95 -11.48 -3.88 -21.56
C LEU A 95 -11.18 -3.02 -22.79
N GLY A 96 -11.36 -1.70 -22.64
CA GLY A 96 -10.85 -0.75 -23.62
C GLY A 96 -9.32 -0.71 -23.63
N SER A 97 -8.75 0.38 -24.14
CA SER A 97 -7.29 0.58 -24.08
C SER A 97 -6.84 0.75 -22.63
N VAL A 98 -6.12 -0.24 -22.11
CA VAL A 98 -5.45 -0.18 -20.79
C VAL A 98 -3.98 -0.54 -20.98
N ASP A 99 -3.10 0.09 -20.20
CA ASP A 99 -1.65 -0.11 -20.32
C ASP A 99 -1.18 -1.35 -19.56
N LEU A 100 -1.96 -1.75 -18.54
CA LEU A 100 -1.60 -2.81 -17.61
C LEU A 100 -2.85 -3.50 -17.05
N VAL A 101 -2.81 -4.83 -16.91
CA VAL A 101 -3.79 -5.58 -16.14
C VAL A 101 -3.15 -6.22 -14.92
N GLU A 102 -3.62 -5.86 -13.73
CA GLU A 102 -3.31 -6.59 -12.50
C GLU A 102 -4.26 -7.79 -12.35
N LEU A 103 -3.71 -9.00 -12.28
CA LEU A 103 -4.47 -10.20 -11.96
C LEU A 103 -4.46 -10.47 -10.46
N VAL A 104 -5.66 -10.65 -9.90
CA VAL A 104 -5.85 -11.23 -8.56
C VAL A 104 -6.16 -12.71 -8.75
N CYS A 105 -5.14 -13.54 -8.58
CA CYS A 105 -5.22 -14.98 -8.77
C CYS A 105 -4.73 -15.71 -7.53
N ARG A 106 -5.13 -16.97 -7.39
CA ARG A 106 -4.70 -17.83 -6.27
C ARG A 106 -3.37 -18.51 -6.54
N THR A 107 -3.05 -18.76 -7.81
CA THR A 107 -1.85 -19.50 -8.20
C THR A 107 -1.12 -18.80 -9.35
N PRO A 108 0.22 -18.91 -9.42
CA PRO A 108 0.97 -18.41 -10.58
C PRO A 108 0.59 -19.12 -11.88
N ARG A 109 0.06 -20.34 -11.81
CA ARG A 109 -0.41 -21.08 -12.98
C ARG A 109 -1.55 -20.34 -13.68
N ASP A 110 -2.55 -19.89 -12.93
CA ASP A 110 -3.70 -19.17 -13.49
C ASP A 110 -3.24 -17.89 -14.18
N ALA A 111 -2.34 -17.12 -13.55
CA ALA A 111 -1.73 -15.94 -14.15
C ALA A 111 -0.98 -16.26 -15.45
N SER A 112 -0.18 -17.33 -15.46
CA SER A 112 0.56 -17.76 -16.66
C SER A 112 -0.36 -18.14 -17.81
N GLU A 113 -1.49 -18.80 -17.52
CA GLU A 113 -2.46 -19.20 -18.54
C GLU A 113 -3.20 -17.99 -19.13
N VAL A 114 -3.60 -17.02 -18.30
CA VAL A 114 -4.18 -15.75 -18.78
C VAL A 114 -3.16 -14.96 -19.60
N ARG A 115 -1.94 -14.77 -19.07
CA ARG A 115 -0.86 -14.01 -19.69
C ARG A 115 -0.54 -14.49 -21.11
N ARG A 116 -0.52 -15.81 -21.33
CA ARG A 116 -0.26 -16.39 -22.67
C ARG A 116 -1.36 -16.10 -23.70
N ARG A 117 -2.52 -15.63 -23.28
CA ARG A 117 -3.73 -15.47 -24.11
C ARG A 117 -4.16 -14.02 -24.29
N VAL A 118 -3.48 -13.07 -23.65
CA VAL A 118 -3.77 -11.64 -23.75
C VAL A 118 -2.55 -10.89 -24.29
N GLN A 119 -2.79 -9.75 -24.93
CA GLN A 119 -1.72 -8.90 -25.49
C GLN A 119 -1.28 -7.79 -24.53
N VAL A 120 -2.17 -7.40 -23.60
CA VAL A 120 -1.85 -6.41 -22.56
C VAL A 120 -0.88 -7.00 -21.55
N PRO A 121 0.13 -6.24 -21.08
CA PRO A 121 1.02 -6.69 -20.00
C PRO A 121 0.23 -7.14 -18.77
N VAL A 122 0.65 -8.26 -18.19
CA VAL A 122 0.05 -8.83 -16.98
C VAL A 122 0.95 -8.56 -15.77
N ALA A 123 0.36 -7.95 -14.75
CA ALA A 123 0.97 -7.81 -13.44
C ALA A 123 0.34 -8.74 -12.40
N VAL A 124 1.14 -9.21 -11.45
CA VAL A 124 0.67 -9.98 -10.28
C VAL A 124 1.35 -9.49 -9.01
N ASP A 125 0.74 -9.75 -7.86
CA ASP A 125 1.33 -9.43 -6.56
C ASP A 125 2.69 -10.13 -6.35
N ALA A 126 3.62 -9.44 -5.68
CA ALA A 126 4.93 -9.97 -5.32
C ALA A 126 4.91 -11.25 -4.47
N ALA A 127 3.79 -11.60 -3.84
CA ALA A 127 3.58 -12.90 -3.22
C ALA A 127 3.41 -14.00 -4.27
N VAL A 128 2.57 -13.78 -5.30
CA VAL A 128 2.32 -14.74 -6.39
C VAL A 128 3.57 -14.93 -7.25
N ALA A 129 4.21 -13.81 -7.65
CA ALA A 129 5.44 -13.85 -8.45
C ALA A 129 6.62 -14.54 -7.73
N ALA A 130 6.54 -14.70 -6.40
CA ALA A 130 7.57 -15.38 -5.63
C ALA A 130 7.62 -16.89 -5.85
N GLU A 131 6.48 -17.48 -6.15
CA GLU A 131 6.35 -18.90 -6.43
C GLU A 131 6.84 -19.20 -7.84
N ASP A 132 6.53 -18.33 -8.79
CA ASP A 132 7.03 -18.39 -10.16
C ASP A 132 7.04 -16.99 -10.81
N PRO A 133 8.22 -16.35 -10.96
CA PRO A 133 8.32 -15.05 -11.61
C PRO A 133 7.89 -15.05 -13.09
N GLN A 134 7.87 -16.20 -13.77
CA GLN A 134 7.52 -16.28 -15.20
C GLN A 134 6.01 -16.14 -15.46
N CYS A 135 5.19 -16.14 -14.40
CA CYS A 135 3.75 -16.01 -14.50
C CYS A 135 3.25 -14.61 -14.88
N ALA A 136 4.10 -13.60 -14.82
CA ALA A 136 3.76 -12.20 -15.06
C ALA A 136 4.84 -11.48 -15.86
N ASP A 137 4.45 -10.36 -16.48
CA ASP A 137 5.39 -9.43 -17.11
C ASP A 137 5.92 -8.41 -16.09
N ILE A 138 5.10 -8.07 -15.10
CA ILE A 138 5.36 -7.02 -14.10
C ILE A 138 5.01 -7.53 -12.70
N VAL A 139 5.80 -7.14 -11.70
CA VAL A 139 5.46 -7.37 -10.29
C VAL A 139 4.77 -6.16 -9.68
N VAL A 140 3.67 -6.39 -8.97
CA VAL A 140 3.02 -5.39 -8.11
C VAL A 140 3.64 -5.43 -6.72
N LEU A 141 4.23 -4.31 -6.30
CA LEU A 141 4.77 -4.11 -4.97
C LEU A 141 3.80 -3.29 -4.12
N ARG A 142 3.71 -3.64 -2.84
CA ARG A 142 2.83 -2.99 -1.85
C ARG A 142 3.59 -2.83 -0.54
N ALA A 143 3.74 -1.60 -0.04
CA ALA A 143 4.62 -1.35 1.10
C ALA A 143 4.14 -2.06 2.38
N GLY A 144 2.84 -2.00 2.69
CA GLY A 144 2.24 -2.64 3.86
C GLY A 144 2.54 -4.15 3.97
N PRO A 145 2.05 -5.00 3.06
CA PRO A 145 2.21 -6.45 3.15
C PRO A 145 3.65 -6.93 2.95
N LEU A 146 4.53 -6.14 2.31
CA LEU A 146 5.96 -6.47 2.16
C LEU A 146 6.81 -6.04 3.36
N GLY A 147 6.25 -5.23 4.27
CA GLY A 147 6.94 -4.76 5.46
C GLY A 147 7.87 -3.57 5.22
N GLY A 148 7.43 -2.63 4.41
CA GLY A 148 8.09 -1.35 4.19
C GLY A 148 8.87 -1.28 2.87
N VAL A 149 9.34 -0.08 2.58
CA VAL A 149 10.04 0.32 1.36
C VAL A 149 11.31 -0.51 1.16
N ARG A 150 12.16 -0.64 2.18
CA ARG A 150 13.41 -1.42 2.05
C ARG A 150 13.17 -2.90 1.79
N ARG A 151 12.17 -3.50 2.45
CA ARG A 151 11.82 -4.92 2.24
C ARG A 151 11.23 -5.12 0.85
N ALA A 152 10.37 -4.21 0.40
CA ALA A 152 9.81 -4.23 -0.94
C ALA A 152 10.89 -4.09 -2.03
N LEU A 153 11.87 -3.21 -1.86
CA LEU A 153 13.01 -3.07 -2.78
C LEU A 153 13.82 -4.38 -2.90
N ARG A 154 14.18 -5.00 -1.77
CA ARG A 154 14.86 -6.30 -1.78
C ARG A 154 14.04 -7.39 -2.46
N ARG A 155 12.71 -7.33 -2.35
CA ARG A 155 11.81 -8.26 -3.04
C ARG A 155 11.82 -8.03 -4.55
N ALA A 156 11.76 -6.77 -4.99
CA ALA A 156 11.82 -6.41 -6.41
C ALA A 156 13.13 -6.90 -7.05
N GLU A 157 14.27 -6.62 -6.39
CA GLU A 157 15.60 -7.05 -6.85
C GLU A 157 15.69 -8.57 -6.99
N ARG A 158 15.18 -9.32 -5.99
CA ARG A 158 15.18 -10.79 -6.03
C ARG A 158 14.29 -11.38 -7.12
N LEU A 159 13.18 -10.73 -7.44
CA LEU A 159 12.26 -11.20 -8.48
C LEU A 159 12.79 -10.91 -9.88
N GLY A 160 13.57 -9.83 -10.05
CA GLY A 160 14.20 -9.50 -11.33
C GLY A 160 13.21 -9.11 -12.43
N LEU A 161 11.99 -8.70 -12.05
CA LEU A 161 10.93 -8.25 -12.96
C LEU A 161 10.79 -6.72 -12.90
N PRO A 162 10.35 -6.06 -13.98
CA PRO A 162 9.82 -4.70 -13.92
C PRO A 162 8.74 -4.60 -12.83
N ALA A 163 8.71 -3.49 -12.10
CA ALA A 163 7.83 -3.31 -10.95
C ALA A 163 6.88 -2.12 -11.13
N VAL A 164 5.67 -2.25 -10.56
CA VAL A 164 4.73 -1.16 -10.31
C VAL A 164 4.36 -1.16 -8.83
N VAL A 165 4.00 -0.01 -8.28
CA VAL A 165 3.53 0.09 -6.90
C VAL A 165 2.02 0.23 -6.87
N ALA A 166 1.37 -0.66 -6.10
CA ALA A 166 -0.03 -0.51 -5.75
C ALA A 166 -0.15 0.09 -4.35
N PHE A 167 -1.01 1.08 -4.21
CA PHE A 167 -1.18 1.80 -2.96
C PHE A 167 -2.03 1.00 -1.97
N THR A 168 -1.64 1.08 -0.70
CA THR A 168 -2.23 0.35 0.42
C THR A 168 -2.59 1.25 1.60
N GLY A 169 -1.99 2.43 1.70
CA GLY A 169 -2.29 3.42 2.75
C GLY A 169 -3.77 3.84 2.80
N THR A 170 -4.25 4.09 4.01
CA THR A 170 -5.62 4.59 4.29
C THR A 170 -5.68 6.09 4.41
N THR A 171 -4.66 6.69 4.99
CA THR A 171 -4.48 8.13 5.08
C THR A 171 -3.26 8.55 4.29
N SER A 172 -3.02 9.84 4.16
CA SER A 172 -1.77 10.33 3.55
C SER A 172 -0.51 9.91 4.32
N VAL A 173 -0.63 9.56 5.61
CA VAL A 173 0.51 9.05 6.38
C VAL A 173 0.95 7.69 5.85
N GLY A 174 0.02 6.74 5.66
CA GLY A 174 0.32 5.43 5.09
C GLY A 174 0.65 5.51 3.61
N LEU A 175 -0.08 6.33 2.84
CA LEU A 175 0.13 6.46 1.40
C LEU A 175 1.53 7.00 1.07
N ALA A 176 2.11 7.81 1.95
CA ALA A 176 3.46 8.32 1.77
C ALA A 176 4.52 7.20 1.69
N ALA A 177 4.31 6.06 2.37
CA ALA A 177 5.20 4.91 2.24
C ALA A 177 5.12 4.24 0.85
N ASP A 178 3.92 4.17 0.27
CA ASP A 178 3.74 3.64 -1.08
C ASP A 178 4.34 4.61 -2.13
N VAL A 179 4.14 5.91 -1.95
CA VAL A 179 4.78 6.95 -2.79
C VAL A 179 6.30 6.88 -2.68
N ALA A 180 6.85 6.73 -1.47
CA ALA A 180 8.27 6.57 -1.25
C ALA A 180 8.82 5.33 -1.95
N LEU A 181 8.12 4.19 -1.87
CA LEU A 181 8.48 2.98 -2.61
C LEU A 181 8.55 3.23 -4.12
N ALA A 182 7.55 3.89 -4.70
CA ALA A 182 7.56 4.24 -6.11
C ALA A 182 8.70 5.22 -6.47
N ALA A 183 9.06 6.11 -5.55
CA ALA A 183 10.09 7.12 -5.74
C ALA A 183 11.52 6.58 -5.67
N VAL A 184 11.74 5.41 -5.05
CA VAL A 184 13.06 4.77 -4.91
C VAL A 184 13.33 3.70 -5.97
N LEU A 185 12.32 3.20 -6.68
CA LEU A 185 12.52 2.22 -7.75
C LEU A 185 13.39 2.79 -8.88
N PRO A 186 14.37 2.06 -9.46
CA PRO A 186 15.18 2.57 -10.55
C PRO A 186 14.35 3.00 -11.76
N ASP A 187 13.41 2.14 -12.16
CA ASP A 187 12.47 2.35 -13.26
C ASP A 187 11.03 2.33 -12.74
N LEU A 188 10.18 3.15 -13.34
CA LEU A 188 8.75 3.19 -13.04
C LEU A 188 7.95 3.27 -14.36
N PRO A 189 7.82 2.15 -15.07
CA PRO A 189 7.28 2.12 -16.43
C PRO A 189 5.77 2.41 -16.51
N PHE A 190 5.05 2.24 -15.39
CA PHE A 190 3.61 2.48 -15.30
C PHE A 190 3.30 3.45 -14.15
N ALA A 191 2.18 4.16 -14.28
CA ALA A 191 1.65 4.97 -13.21
C ALA A 191 1.24 4.10 -12.00
N VAL A 192 1.41 4.62 -10.79
CA VAL A 192 1.17 3.90 -9.53
C VAL A 192 -0.20 4.24 -8.94
N GLY A 193 -0.69 3.47 -7.97
CA GLY A 193 -1.96 3.78 -7.31
C GLY A 193 -2.87 2.57 -7.12
N PRO A 194 -4.21 2.79 -7.08
CA PRO A 194 -4.90 4.07 -7.15
C PRO A 194 -4.74 4.89 -5.86
N VAL A 195 -4.92 6.22 -5.95
CA VAL A 195 -5.06 7.06 -4.75
C VAL A 195 -6.44 6.85 -4.13
N PRO A 196 -6.56 6.67 -2.81
CA PRO A 196 -7.88 6.53 -2.21
C PRO A 196 -8.74 7.79 -2.37
N GLU A 197 -9.92 7.63 -2.97
CA GLU A 197 -10.83 8.74 -3.32
C GLU A 197 -11.28 9.56 -2.11
N TRP A 198 -11.36 8.93 -0.93
CA TRP A 198 -11.79 9.60 0.30
C TRP A 198 -10.76 10.57 0.86
N LEU A 199 -9.50 10.59 0.41
CA LEU A 199 -8.48 11.47 0.99
C LEU A 199 -8.81 12.96 0.85
N HIS A 200 -9.62 13.35 -0.14
CA HIS A 200 -10.08 14.72 -0.30
C HIS A 200 -10.82 15.24 0.95
N ASP A 201 -11.70 14.41 1.51
CA ASP A 201 -12.62 14.81 2.59
C ASP A 201 -12.28 14.16 3.94
N ASN A 202 -11.63 12.99 3.90
CA ASN A 202 -11.47 12.07 5.02
C ASN A 202 -10.01 11.65 5.22
N ASP A 203 -9.17 12.65 5.51
CA ASP A 203 -7.75 12.47 5.78
C ASP A 203 -7.35 13.14 7.09
N VAL A 204 -6.32 12.59 7.75
CA VAL A 204 -5.87 13.01 9.07
C VAL A 204 -4.82 14.12 9.03
N VAL A 205 -4.27 14.43 7.84
CA VAL A 205 -3.32 15.54 7.64
C VAL A 205 -4.03 16.78 7.09
N SER A 206 -3.39 17.95 7.20
CA SER A 206 -3.92 19.20 6.64
C SER A 206 -4.17 19.09 5.13
N ALA A 207 -5.15 19.84 4.60
CA ALA A 207 -5.51 19.79 3.17
C ALA A 207 -4.31 20.04 2.23
N ALA A 208 -3.40 20.95 2.60
CA ALA A 208 -2.20 21.26 1.81
C ALA A 208 -1.13 20.15 1.83
N ARG A 209 -1.27 19.17 2.73
CA ARG A 209 -0.35 18.04 2.90
C ARG A 209 -0.98 16.70 2.55
N SER A 210 -2.27 16.69 2.21
CA SER A 210 -2.97 15.49 1.75
C SER A 210 -2.41 15.07 0.40
N LEU A 211 -2.17 13.77 0.23
CA LEU A 211 -1.65 13.15 -0.98
C LEU A 211 -2.78 12.92 -2.00
N VAL A 212 -3.36 14.04 -2.41
CA VAL A 212 -4.30 14.14 -3.51
C VAL A 212 -3.53 14.46 -4.80
N PRO A 213 -3.81 13.79 -5.94
CA PRO A 213 -3.09 14.02 -7.18
C PRO A 213 -3.24 15.46 -7.68
N SER A 214 -2.14 16.02 -8.18
CA SER A 214 -2.12 17.28 -8.93
C SER A 214 -1.39 17.04 -10.25
N ASP A 215 -2.05 17.39 -11.37
CA ASP A 215 -1.57 17.13 -12.73
C ASP A 215 -1.17 15.67 -13.01
N GLY A 216 -1.82 14.72 -12.35
CA GLY A 216 -1.52 13.28 -12.48
C GLY A 216 -0.28 12.81 -11.69
N PHE A 217 0.20 13.60 -10.73
CA PHE A 217 1.36 13.26 -9.91
C PHE A 217 1.10 13.39 -8.40
N LEU A 218 1.86 12.64 -7.61
CA LEU A 218 2.05 12.86 -6.18
C LEU A 218 3.51 13.25 -5.86
N PRO A 219 3.73 14.14 -4.87
CA PRO A 219 5.08 14.50 -4.45
C PRO A 219 5.73 13.39 -3.61
N ALA A 220 7.00 13.08 -3.90
CA ALA A 220 7.81 12.18 -3.09
C ALA A 220 8.50 12.96 -1.96
N ALA A 221 7.82 13.10 -0.83
CA ALA A 221 8.41 13.70 0.37
C ALA A 221 9.35 12.70 1.07
N PRO A 222 10.43 13.17 1.72
CA PRO A 222 11.37 12.29 2.43
C PRO A 222 10.78 11.65 3.69
N MET A 223 9.64 12.17 4.17
CA MET A 223 8.93 11.67 5.34
C MET A 223 7.42 11.97 5.22
N PRO A 224 6.54 11.20 5.91
CA PRO A 224 5.12 11.50 5.97
C PRO A 224 4.84 12.86 6.59
N ALA A 225 3.73 13.48 6.19
CA ALA A 225 3.21 14.63 6.92
C ALA A 225 2.67 14.19 8.28
N GLY A 226 2.98 14.93 9.35
CA GLY A 226 2.34 14.70 10.64
C GLY A 226 0.83 14.94 10.58
N PRO A 227 0.03 14.23 11.38
CA PRO A 227 -1.40 14.44 11.46
C PRO A 227 -1.69 15.87 11.93
N ASP A 228 -2.72 16.46 11.34
CA ASP A 228 -3.27 17.72 11.80
C ASP A 228 -4.14 17.46 13.05
N PRO A 229 -3.91 18.17 14.19
CA PRO A 229 -4.59 17.85 15.44
C PRO A 229 -6.12 17.90 15.37
N GLU A 230 -6.68 18.88 14.63
CA GLU A 230 -8.13 19.06 14.51
C GLU A 230 -8.74 17.95 13.65
N ARG A 231 -8.11 17.64 12.52
CA ARG A 231 -8.54 16.54 11.64
C ARG A 231 -8.40 15.18 12.30
N LEU A 232 -7.28 14.94 13.00
CA LEU A 232 -7.11 13.70 13.75
C LEU A 232 -8.19 13.56 14.83
N ALA A 233 -8.51 14.64 15.57
CA ALA A 233 -9.59 14.61 16.56
C ALA A 233 -10.95 14.23 15.95
N ARG A 234 -11.23 14.68 14.72
CA ARG A 234 -12.47 14.33 13.99
C ARG A 234 -12.57 12.84 13.64
N PHE A 235 -11.46 12.20 13.28
CA PHE A 235 -11.44 10.79 12.86
C PHE A 235 -10.97 9.84 13.96
N ARG A 236 -10.66 10.35 15.15
CA ARG A 236 -10.19 9.53 16.27
C ARG A 236 -11.31 8.63 16.77
N VAL A 237 -11.01 7.34 16.87
CA VAL A 237 -11.90 6.38 17.53
C VAL A 237 -11.82 6.60 19.04
N THR A 238 -12.97 6.82 19.67
CA THR A 238 -13.10 6.94 21.13
C THR A 238 -13.79 5.75 21.77
N ASP A 239 -14.32 4.82 20.97
CA ASP A 239 -14.92 3.59 21.47
C ASP A 239 -13.84 2.70 22.12
N PRO A 240 -13.98 2.35 23.41
CA PRO A 240 -12.96 1.57 24.12
C PRO A 240 -12.76 0.16 23.55
N ALA A 241 -13.81 -0.48 23.04
CA ALA A 241 -13.72 -1.85 22.54
C ALA A 241 -12.97 -1.90 21.20
N THR A 242 -13.27 -1.00 20.28
CA THR A 242 -12.52 -0.86 19.01
C THR A 242 -11.07 -0.47 19.27
N THR A 243 -10.83 0.46 20.22
CA THR A 243 -9.46 0.86 20.58
C THR A 243 -8.67 -0.32 21.16
N ALA A 244 -9.26 -1.08 22.08
CA ALA A 244 -8.63 -2.26 22.67
C ALA A 244 -8.30 -3.31 21.60
N ARG A 245 -9.23 -3.59 20.67
CA ARG A 245 -9.00 -4.53 19.56
C ARG A 245 -7.77 -4.16 18.73
N TRP A 246 -7.63 -2.89 18.38
CA TRP A 246 -6.47 -2.41 17.60
C TRP A 246 -5.16 -2.49 18.38
N ARG A 247 -5.17 -2.11 19.66
CA ARG A 247 -4.01 -2.26 20.55
C ARG A 247 -3.60 -3.72 20.71
N ASP A 248 -4.56 -4.62 20.88
CA ASP A 248 -4.28 -6.05 20.99
C ASP A 248 -3.64 -6.60 19.72
N LEU A 249 -4.16 -6.23 18.54
CA LEU A 249 -3.56 -6.62 17.26
C LEU A 249 -2.13 -6.05 17.12
N LEU A 250 -1.94 -4.78 17.46
CA LEU A 250 -0.64 -4.12 17.43
C LEU A 250 0.38 -4.83 18.33
N HIS A 251 -0.03 -5.23 19.54
CA HIS A 251 0.82 -5.97 20.47
C HIS A 251 1.14 -7.38 20.00
N ARG A 252 0.17 -8.12 19.42
CA ARG A 252 0.45 -9.44 18.85
C ARG A 252 1.40 -9.35 17.65
N ALA A 253 1.20 -8.38 16.76
CA ALA A 253 2.11 -8.10 15.66
C ALA A 253 3.53 -7.74 16.16
N ALA A 254 3.62 -6.87 17.18
CA ALA A 254 4.90 -6.47 17.77
C ALA A 254 5.65 -7.61 18.44
N ALA A 255 4.95 -8.63 18.97
CA ALA A 255 5.58 -9.80 19.58
C ALA A 255 6.32 -10.70 18.57
N LEU A 256 6.09 -10.50 17.26
CA LEU A 256 6.73 -11.25 16.17
C LEU A 256 7.91 -10.51 15.52
N LEU A 257 8.26 -9.30 15.99
CA LEU A 257 9.35 -8.46 15.47
C LEU A 257 10.61 -8.52 16.35
#